data_AF-A0A453L7B8-F1
#
_entry.id   AF-A0A453L7B8-F1
#
_cell.length_a   1.000
_cell.length_b   1.000
_cell.length_c   1.000
_cell.angle_alpha   90.00
_cell.angle_beta   90.00
_cell.angle_gamma   90.00
#
_symmetry.space_group_name_H-M   'P 1'
#
loop_
_entity.id
_entity.type
_entity.pdbx_description
1 polymer ?
#
loop_
_entity_poly.entity_id
_entity_poly.type
_entity_poly.pdbx_seq_one_letter_code
_entity_poly.pdbx_strand_id
1 'polypeptide(L)'
;MKHDSIVGDISHLRQLPEHCHDNLKSVTIVGFCSAKSMVELTLHIIKNTSSLQCLTLDTSFGSYGCLVNKPGGCNPMRRDIIKEAHRALLAIRTHVEGIIPSRVMLNVSGPCSRCHVVERD
;
A
#
# COMPACT_ATOMS: atom_id res chain seq x y z
N MET A 1 -6.30 0.69 -14.04
CA MET A 1 -7.00 1.68 -13.18
C MET A 1 -6.53 3.07 -13.56
N LYS A 2 -7.42 4.07 -13.63
CA LYS A 2 -7.05 5.47 -13.91
C LYS A 2 -7.27 6.29 -12.64
N HIS A 3 -6.19 6.68 -11.99
CA HIS A 3 -6.18 7.59 -10.84
C HIS A 3 -4.95 8.48 -10.93
N ASP A 4 -5.01 9.65 -10.33
CA ASP A 4 -3.83 10.51 -10.19
C ASP A 4 -2.84 9.82 -9.23
N SER A 5 -1.74 9.33 -9.81
CA SER A 5 -0.70 8.58 -9.09
C SER A 5 0.30 9.56 -8.47
N ILE A 6 0.62 9.38 -7.18
CA ILE A 6 1.67 10.14 -6.52
C ILE A 6 2.91 9.27 -6.42
N VAL A 7 3.86 9.51 -7.32
CA VAL A 7 5.23 8.99 -7.19
C VAL A 7 6.22 10.11 -6.84
N GLY A 8 5.80 11.39 -6.83
CA GLY A 8 6.74 12.51 -6.64
C GLY A 8 6.23 13.79 -5.97
N ASP A 9 4.92 14.06 -5.90
CA ASP A 9 4.41 15.33 -5.35
C ASP A 9 3.30 15.16 -4.31
N ILE A 10 3.61 15.52 -3.07
CA ILE A 10 2.71 15.52 -1.90
C ILE A 10 2.28 16.93 -1.47
N SER A 11 2.66 17.98 -2.20
CA SER A 11 2.44 19.38 -1.81
C SER A 11 0.96 19.79 -1.69
N HIS A 12 0.05 18.99 -2.23
CA HIS A 12 -1.39 19.28 -2.27
C HIS A 12 -2.25 18.21 -1.58
N LEU A 13 -1.77 17.54 -0.54
CA LEU A 13 -2.59 16.55 0.17
C LEU A 13 -3.77 17.23 0.86
N ARG A 14 -4.99 16.72 0.61
CA ARG A 14 -6.20 17.17 1.30
C ARG A 14 -6.06 16.86 2.79
N GLN A 15 -6.38 17.84 3.64
CA GLN A 15 -6.58 17.59 5.07
C GLN A 15 -7.99 17.02 5.27
N LEU A 16 -8.08 15.78 5.73
CA LEU A 16 -9.34 15.18 6.18
C LEU A 16 -9.65 15.66 7.61
N PRO A 17 -10.94 15.81 8.00
CA PRO A 17 -11.34 16.27 9.33
C PRO A 17 -10.67 15.44 10.45
N GLU A 18 -10.10 16.10 11.45
CA GLU A 18 -9.30 15.52 12.53
C GLU A 18 -10.17 14.83 13.60
N HIS A 19 -10.88 13.77 13.22
CA HIS A 19 -11.52 12.90 14.19
C HIS A 19 -10.48 11.89 14.74
N CYS A 20 -10.18 11.98 16.04
CA CYS A 20 -9.26 11.06 16.69
C CYS A 20 -9.89 9.67 16.86
N HIS A 21 -9.14 8.62 16.51
CA HIS A 21 -9.56 7.23 16.62
C HIS A 21 -8.81 6.51 17.75
N ASP A 22 -8.96 6.97 18.99
CA ASP A 22 -8.11 6.55 20.12
C ASP A 22 -8.20 5.06 20.51
N ASN A 23 -9.18 4.32 19.98
CA ASN A 23 -9.31 2.87 20.24
C ASN A 23 -8.90 2.00 19.05
N LEU A 24 -8.57 2.58 17.89
CA LEU A 24 -8.24 1.84 16.68
C LEU A 24 -6.79 1.34 16.73
N LYS A 25 -6.61 0.04 16.99
CA LYS A 25 -5.28 -0.57 17.16
C LYS A 25 -4.70 -1.16 15.87
N SER A 26 -5.55 -1.61 14.96
CA SER A 26 -5.12 -2.34 13.76
C SER A 26 -5.92 -1.90 12.55
N VAL A 27 -5.24 -1.65 11.44
CA VAL A 27 -5.84 -1.28 10.16
C VAL A 27 -5.24 -2.15 9.07
N THR A 28 -6.10 -2.70 8.21
CA THR A 28 -5.70 -3.41 7.00
C THR A 28 -6.37 -2.76 5.81
N ILE A 29 -5.57 -2.33 4.82
CA ILE A 29 -6.05 -1.79 3.55
C ILE A 29 -5.71 -2.81 2.46
N VAL A 30 -6.75 -3.47 1.94
CA VAL A 30 -6.64 -4.42 0.82
C VAL A 30 -6.78 -3.68 -0.50
N GLY A 31 -5.93 -4.03 -1.47
CA GLY A 31 -5.94 -3.38 -2.78
C GLY A 31 -5.38 -1.96 -2.76
N PHE A 32 -4.40 -1.71 -1.89
CA PHE A 32 -3.69 -0.44 -1.81
C PHE A 32 -3.03 -0.11 -3.16
N CYS A 33 -3.42 1.03 -3.75
CA CYS A 33 -2.92 1.52 -5.03
C CYS A 33 -2.16 2.84 -4.86
N SER A 34 -1.47 3.29 -5.91
CA SER A 34 -0.68 4.53 -5.89
C SER A 34 -1.52 5.82 -5.99
N ALA A 35 -2.85 5.70 -5.94
CA ALA A 35 -3.75 6.86 -6.00
C ALA A 35 -3.47 7.81 -4.82
N LYS A 36 -3.43 9.11 -5.13
CA LYS A 36 -3.27 10.19 -4.14
C LYS A 36 -4.14 10.00 -2.90
N SER A 37 -5.42 9.72 -3.11
CA SER A 37 -6.41 9.57 -2.03
C SER A 37 -6.10 8.39 -1.10
N MET A 38 -5.48 7.33 -1.59
CA MET A 38 -5.11 6.17 -0.77
C MET A 38 -3.92 6.50 0.15
N VAL A 39 -2.96 7.25 -0.38
CA VAL A 39 -1.86 7.79 0.42
C VAL A 39 -2.42 8.76 1.46
N GLU A 40 -3.26 9.72 1.07
CA GLU A 40 -3.91 10.67 1.99
C GLU A 40 -4.64 9.96 3.15
N LEU A 41 -5.47 8.97 2.83
CA LEU A 41 -6.18 8.17 3.83
C LEU A 41 -5.21 7.51 4.80
N THR A 42 -4.13 6.92 4.30
CA THR A 42 -3.14 6.22 5.13
C THR A 42 -2.40 7.18 6.06
N LEU A 43 -1.97 8.34 5.55
CA LEU A 43 -1.34 9.37 6.37
C LEU A 43 -2.30 9.91 7.42
N HIS A 44 -3.58 10.08 7.07
CA HIS A 44 -4.60 10.52 8.01
C HIS A 44 -4.79 9.52 9.15
N ILE A 45 -4.85 8.22 8.85
CA ILE A 45 -4.94 7.15 9.85
C ILE A 45 -3.73 7.20 10.79
N ILE A 46 -2.51 7.29 10.23
CA ILE A 46 -1.28 7.35 11.04
C ILE A 46 -1.28 8.57 11.97
N LYS A 47 -1.72 9.73 11.48
CA LYS A 47 -1.72 10.99 12.25
C LYS A 47 -2.81 11.05 13.33
N ASN A 48 -4.00 10.50 13.07
CA ASN A 48 -5.18 10.66 13.92
C ASN A 48 -5.47 9.44 14.81
N THR A 49 -4.61 8.41 14.76
CA THR A 49 -4.80 7.17 15.53
C THR A 49 -3.66 6.96 16.50
N SER A 50 -3.79 7.55 17.69
CA SER A 50 -2.76 7.52 18.74
C SER A 50 -2.42 6.09 19.21
N SER A 51 -3.42 5.21 19.27
CA SER A 51 -3.30 3.83 19.74
C SER A 51 -2.98 2.80 18.65
N LEU A 52 -2.67 3.25 17.42
CA LEU A 52 -2.33 2.36 16.33
C LEU A 52 -1.10 1.51 16.70
N GLN A 53 -1.22 0.20 16.49
CA GLN A 53 -0.18 -0.80 16.75
C GLN A 53 0.20 -1.54 15.46
N CYS A 54 -0.73 -1.74 14.54
CA CYS A 54 -0.51 -2.46 13.29
C CYS A 54 -1.15 -1.73 12.11
N LEU A 55 -0.39 -1.56 11.03
CA LEU A 55 -0.88 -1.09 9.74
C LEU A 55 -0.46 -2.07 8.66
N THR A 56 -1.42 -2.66 7.97
CA THR A 56 -1.17 -3.57 6.85
C THR A 56 -1.63 -2.93 5.55
N LEU A 57 -0.71 -2.77 4.59
CA LEU A 57 -0.97 -2.24 3.25
C LEU A 57 -0.74 -3.35 2.22
N ASP A 58 -1.83 -3.89 1.69
CA ASP A 58 -1.79 -4.97 0.72
C ASP A 58 -1.96 -4.45 -0.71
N THR A 59 -0.87 -4.50 -1.48
CA THR A 59 -0.80 -4.12 -2.90
C THR A 59 -0.98 -5.31 -3.85
N SER A 60 -1.27 -6.51 -3.33
CA SER A 60 -1.43 -7.72 -4.16
C SER A 60 -2.76 -7.77 -4.93
N PHE A 61 -3.68 -6.83 -4.67
CA PHE A 61 -5.01 -6.75 -5.30
C PHE A 61 -5.78 -8.07 -5.25
N GLY A 62 -5.64 -8.82 -4.15
CA GLY A 62 -6.28 -10.12 -3.98
C GLY A 62 -5.67 -11.25 -4.81
N SER A 63 -4.48 -11.06 -5.38
CA SER A 63 -3.68 -12.15 -5.94
C SER A 63 -2.98 -12.90 -4.80
N TYR A 64 -3.75 -13.71 -4.08
CA TYR A 64 -3.22 -14.54 -3.01
C TYR A 64 -2.47 -15.75 -3.60
N GLY A 65 -1.24 -15.97 -3.12
CA GLY A 65 -0.59 -17.29 -3.16
C GLY A 65 0.43 -17.47 -4.28
N CYS A 66 1.71 -17.44 -3.90
CA CYS A 66 2.73 -18.25 -4.55
C CYS A 66 2.96 -19.47 -3.66
N LEU A 67 2.35 -20.61 -3.97
CA LEU A 67 2.76 -21.86 -3.34
C LEU A 67 4.22 -22.11 -3.76
N VAL A 68 5.10 -22.15 -2.77
CA VAL A 68 6.57 -21.98 -2.87
C VAL A 68 7.26 -22.93 -3.88
N ASN A 69 6.56 -23.97 -4.35
CA ASN A 69 7.16 -25.12 -5.03
C ASN A 69 6.80 -25.28 -6.51
N LYS A 70 6.06 -24.36 -7.17
CA LYS A 70 5.83 -24.43 -8.63
C LYS A 70 5.89 -23.05 -9.31
N PRO A 71 6.79 -22.83 -10.30
CA PRO A 71 6.65 -21.75 -11.26
C PRO A 71 5.25 -21.83 -11.90
N GLY A 72 4.49 -20.73 -11.89
CA GLY A 72 3.09 -20.72 -12.36
C GLY A 72 2.02 -21.01 -11.29
N GLY A 73 2.40 -21.04 -10.00
CA GLY A 73 1.45 -21.22 -8.90
C GLY A 73 0.60 -19.99 -8.55
N CYS A 74 0.99 -18.78 -9.00
CA CYS A 74 0.19 -17.57 -8.83
C CYS A 74 -0.86 -17.46 -9.92
N ASN A 75 -2.03 -16.94 -9.58
CA ASN A 75 -2.98 -16.50 -10.59
C ASN A 75 -2.32 -15.44 -11.50
N PRO A 76 -2.55 -15.50 -12.83
CA PRO A 76 -2.04 -14.48 -13.73
C PRO A 76 -2.65 -13.12 -13.36
N MET A 77 -1.78 -12.13 -13.15
CA MET A 77 -2.19 -10.75 -12.98
C MET A 77 -2.01 -10.02 -14.31
N ARG A 78 -2.94 -9.13 -14.64
CA ARG A 78 -2.76 -8.27 -15.81
C ARG A 78 -1.54 -7.37 -15.62
N ARG A 79 -0.78 -7.14 -16.69
CA ARG A 79 0.45 -6.32 -16.68
C ARG A 79 0.23 -4.93 -16.08
N ASP A 80 -0.91 -4.30 -16.34
CA ASP A 80 -1.26 -2.99 -15.79
C ASP A 80 -1.46 -3.02 -14.26
N ILE A 81 -2.01 -4.10 -13.71
CA ILE A 81 -2.15 -4.28 -12.26
C ILE A 81 -0.79 -4.55 -11.61
N ILE A 82 0.09 -5.33 -12.24
CA ILE A 82 1.46 -5.53 -11.74
C ILE A 82 2.23 -4.21 -11.71
N LYS A 83 2.19 -3.43 -12.80
CA LYS A 83 2.82 -2.10 -12.85
C LYS A 83 2.23 -1.19 -11.76
N GLU A 84 0.93 -1.23 -11.53
CA GLU A 84 0.27 -0.44 -10.49
C GLU A 84 0.68 -0.86 -9.06
N ALA A 85 0.75 -2.16 -8.79
CA ALA A 85 1.22 -2.67 -7.50
C ALA A 85 2.65 -2.22 -7.19
N HIS A 86 3.54 -2.20 -8.20
CA HIS A 86 4.89 -1.67 -8.04
C HIS A 86 4.91 -0.16 -7.75
N ARG A 87 4.04 0.64 -8.40
CA ARG A 87 3.88 2.05 -8.06
C ARG A 87 3.35 2.23 -6.64
N ALA A 88 2.43 1.38 -6.20
CA ALA A 88 1.87 1.42 -4.85
C ALA A 88 2.95 1.10 -3.81
N LEU A 89 3.79 0.09 -4.03
CA LEU A 89 4.95 -0.21 -3.18
C LEU A 89 5.94 0.96 -3.12
N LEU A 90 6.19 1.63 -4.25
CA LEU A 90 7.04 2.82 -4.28
C LEU A 90 6.42 3.98 -3.49
N ALA A 91 5.12 4.22 -3.64
CA ALA A 91 4.40 5.25 -2.87
C ALA A 91 4.45 4.99 -1.37
N ILE A 92 4.35 3.73 -0.92
CA ILE A 92 4.50 3.35 0.50
C ILE A 92 5.90 3.71 1.01
N ARG A 93 6.95 3.31 0.28
CA ARG A 93 8.34 3.63 0.64
C ARG A 93 8.59 5.13 0.71
N THR A 94 8.11 5.88 -0.28
CA THR A 94 8.34 7.32 -0.38
C THR A 94 7.56 8.11 0.67
N HIS A 95 6.32 7.71 0.98
CA HIS A 95 5.40 8.58 1.74
C HIS A 95 4.99 8.04 3.10
N VAL A 96 5.07 6.73 3.35
CA VAL A 96 4.53 6.11 4.57
C VAL A 96 5.66 5.66 5.51
N GLU A 97 6.68 4.95 4.99
CA GLU A 97 7.73 4.37 5.83
C GLU A 97 8.48 5.41 6.67
N GLY A 98 8.71 6.61 6.13
CA GLY A 98 9.44 7.68 6.83
C GLY A 98 8.62 8.44 7.89
N ILE A 99 7.30 8.28 7.92
CA ILE A 99 6.43 9.02 8.86
C ILE A 99 5.78 8.13 9.90
N ILE A 100 5.84 6.81 9.72
CA ILE A 100 5.16 5.88 10.62
C ILE A 100 5.87 5.86 11.99
N PRO A 101 5.15 6.00 13.11
CA PRO A 101 5.78 5.91 14.42
C PRO A 101 6.42 4.53 14.64
N SER A 102 7.59 4.49 15.28
CA SER A 102 8.35 3.25 15.50
C SER A 102 7.60 2.17 16.31
N ARG A 103 6.57 2.56 17.08
CA ARG A 103 5.69 1.65 17.82
C ARG A 103 4.67 0.92 16.94
N VAL A 104 4.48 1.35 15.69
CA VAL A 104 3.52 0.77 14.76
C VAL A 104 4.24 -0.25 13.88
N MET A 105 3.75 -1.49 13.88
CA MET A 105 4.20 -2.52 12.94
C MET A 105 3.58 -2.25 11.56
N LEU A 106 4.43 -1.92 10.58
CA LEU A 106 4.03 -1.79 9.18
C LEU A 106 4.24 -3.11 8.44
N ASN A 107 3.16 -3.70 7.94
CA ASN A 107 3.19 -4.87 7.07
C ASN A 107 2.85 -4.45 5.65
N VAL A 108 3.72 -4.76 4.69
CA VAL A 108 3.50 -4.46 3.27
C VAL A 108 3.50 -5.76 2.49
N SER A 109 2.39 -6.03 1.80
CA SER A 109 2.25 -7.20 0.93
C SER A 109 2.28 -6.76 -0.52
N GLY A 110 3.17 -7.39 -1.30
CA GLY A 110 3.39 -7.12 -2.72
C GLY A 110 2.91 -8.27 -3.62
N PRO A 111 2.86 -8.04 -4.94
CA PRO A 111 2.75 -9.14 -5.90
C PRO A 111 3.98 -10.05 -5.79
N CYS A 112 3.85 -11.30 -6.21
CA CYS A 112 4.94 -12.26 -6.09
C CYS A 112 6.13 -11.86 -6.97
N SER A 113 7.29 -11.62 -6.38
CA SER A 113 8.51 -11.26 -7.12
C SER A 113 9.01 -12.35 -8.08
N ARG A 114 8.55 -13.59 -7.93
CA ARG A 114 8.90 -14.72 -8.82
C ARG A 114 7.94 -14.85 -10.02
N CYS A 115 6.66 -14.57 -9.83
CA CYS A 115 5.62 -14.81 -10.84
C CYS A 115 5.16 -13.53 -11.55
N HIS A 116 5.32 -12.37 -10.91
CA HIS A 116 4.80 -11.09 -11.38
C HIS A 116 5.93 -10.07 -11.57
N VAL A 117 6.94 -10.48 -12.33
CA VAL A 117 8.07 -9.62 -12.71
C VAL A 117 7.61 -8.63 -13.78
N VAL A 118 7.97 -7.36 -13.62
CA VAL A 118 7.84 -6.35 -14.69
C VAL A 118 9.13 -6.40 -15.51
N GLU A 119 9.07 -6.85 -16.76
CA GLU A 119 10.15 -6.62 -17.72
C GLU A 119 10.38 -5.10 -17.83
N ARG A 120 11.63 -4.65 -17.67
CA ARG A 120 11.98 -3.25 -17.93
C ARG A 120 11.90 -3.06 -19.43
N ASP A 121 10.94 -2.23 -19.86
CA ASP A 121 10.86 -1.71 -21.22
C ASP A 121 12.11 -0.87 -21.55
#